data_AF-U9W2Y0-F1
#
_entry.id   AF-U9W2Y0-F1
#
_cell.length_a   1.000
_cell.length_b   1.000
_cell.length_c   1.000
_cell.angle_alpha   90.00
_cell.angle_beta   90.00
_cell.angle_gamma   90.00
#
_symmetry.space_group_name_H-M   'P 1'
#
loop_
_entity.id
_entity.type
_entity.pdbx_description
1 polymer ?
#
loop_
_entity_poly.entity_id
_entity_poly.type
_entity_poly.pdbx_seq_one_letter_code
_entity_poly.pdbx_strand_id
1 'polypeptide(L)' 'MTWQVFGGPIADLLLIALKQRCHDDGIDTDDETLAQQLRLHLHRGIGYLAGDPNIKKLEDFIELTTL' A
#
# COMPACT_ATOMS: atom_id res chain seq x y z
N MET A 1 9.96 -11.12 9.89
CA MET A 1 10.44 -10.31 8.74
C MET A 1 10.64 -8.89 9.23
N THR A 2 11.79 -8.27 8.99
CA THR A 2 11.99 -6.85 9.36
C THR A 2 11.34 -5.95 8.31
N TRP A 3 11.06 -4.69 8.67
CA TRP A 3 10.53 -3.71 7.72
C TRP A 3 11.43 -3.55 6.48
N GLN A 4 12.76 -3.56 6.69
CA GLN A 4 13.72 -3.48 5.59
C GLN A 4 13.75 -4.72 4.69
N VAL A 5 13.46 -5.92 5.20
CA VAL A 5 13.31 -7.11 4.35
C VAL A 5 12.03 -7.02 3.51
N PHE A 6 10.97 -6.40 4.02
CA PHE A 6 9.73 -6.21 3.27
C PHE A 6 9.84 -5.12 2.20
N GLY A 7 10.24 -3.91 2.59
CA GLY A 7 10.23 -2.74 1.72
C GLY A 7 11.53 -2.52 0.94
N GLY A 8 12.62 -3.19 1.31
CA GLY A 8 13.91 -3.04 0.67
C GLY A 8 14.34 -1.57 0.56
N PRO A 9 14.89 -1.13 -0.59
CA PRO A 9 15.33 0.26 -0.80
C PRO A 9 14.24 1.33 -0.65
N ILE A 10 12.95 0.96 -0.72
CA ILE A 10 11.82 1.91 -0.64
C ILE A 10 11.06 1.81 0.68
N ALA A 11 11.55 1.06 1.67
CA ALA A 11 10.86 0.83 2.93
C ALA A 11 10.45 2.14 3.63
N ASP A 12 11.34 3.12 3.67
CA ASP A 12 11.05 4.41 4.31
C ASP A 12 10.02 5.22 3.50
N LEU A 13 10.07 5.15 2.17
CA LEU A 13 9.10 5.79 1.29
C LEU A 13 7.69 5.21 1.49
N LEU A 14 7.59 3.88 1.58
CA LEU A 14 6.32 3.20 1.88
C LEU A 14 5.76 3.62 3.25
N LEU A 15 6.62 3.76 4.26
CA LEU A 15 6.21 4.21 5.59
C LEU A 15 5.73 5.67 5.58
N ILE A 16 6.40 6.55 4.83
CA ILE A 16 5.98 7.95 4.65
C ILE A 16 4.61 8.01 3.98
N ALA A 17 4.42 7.28 2.88
CA ALA A 17 3.14 7.25 2.16
C ALA A 17 2.00 6.73 3.05
N LEU A 18 2.27 5.72 3.87
CA LEU A 18 1.30 5.16 4.80
C LEU A 18 0.92 6.16 5.90
N LYS A 19 1.91 6.87 6.48
CA LYS A 19 1.66 7.92 7.47
C LYS A 19 0.88 9.09 6.89
N GLN A 20 1.20 9.50 5.65
CA GLN A 20 0.44 10.54 4.96
C GLN A 20 -1.01 10.11 4.76
N ARG A 21 -1.25 8.86 4.36
CA ARG A 21 -2.60 8.35 4.20
C ARG A 21 -3.38 8.35 5.52
N CYS A 22 -2.76 7.91 6.62
CA CYS A 22 -3.38 7.98 7.95
C CYS A 22 -3.73 9.43 8.34
N HIS A 23 -2.81 10.38 8.11
CA HIS A 23 -3.04 11.79 8.38
C HIS A 23 -4.26 12.32 7.59
N ASP A 24 -4.36 12.02 6.30
CA ASP A 24 -5.48 12.44 5.46
C ASP A 24 -6.82 11.83 5.90
N ASP A 25 -6.77 10.63 6.48
CA ASP A 25 -7.94 9.92 7.02
C ASP A 25 -8.26 10.27 8.49
N GLY A 26 -7.44 11.09 9.15
CA GLY A 26 -7.58 11.42 10.58
C GLY A 26 -7.33 10.23 11.52
N ILE A 27 -6.47 9.30 11.11
CA ILE A 27 -6.10 8.09 11.85
C ILE A 27 -4.71 8.27 12.48
N ASP A 28 -4.50 7.68 13.67
CA ASP A 28 -3.21 7.70 14.35
C ASP A 28 -2.10 6.97 13.56
N THR A 29 -0.85 7.24 13.93
CA THR A 29 0.34 6.67 13.27
C THR A 29 1.25 5.89 14.22
N ASP A 30 0.68 5.28 15.26
CA ASP A 30 1.41 4.31 16.08
C ASP A 30 1.67 3.01 15.29
N ASP A 31 2.63 2.20 15.75
CA ASP A 31 3.10 1.03 15.03
C ASP A 31 2.01 -0.03 14.79
N GLU A 32 1.07 -0.20 15.72
CA GLU A 32 -0.04 -1.16 15.59
C GLU A 32 -1.01 -0.70 14.51
N THR A 33 -1.41 0.57 14.56
CA THR A 33 -2.29 1.18 13.57
C THR A 33 -1.67 1.15 12.18
N LEU A 34 -0.40 1.53 12.04
CA LEU A 34 0.30 1.47 10.75
C LEU A 34 0.38 0.03 10.21
N ALA A 35 0.69 -0.95 11.05
CA ALA A 35 0.72 -2.35 10.62
C ALA A 35 -0.66 -2.82 10.13
N GLN A 36 -1.75 -2.38 10.76
CA GLN A 36 -3.11 -2.67 10.31
C GLN A 36 -3.43 -2.00 8.97
N GLN A 37 -3.13 -0.71 8.82
CA GLN A 37 -3.38 0.01 7.57
C GLN A 37 -2.59 -0.57 6.40
N LEU A 38 -1.32 -0.92 6.62
CA LEU A 38 -0.50 -1.60 5.61
C LEU A 38 -1.16 -2.89 5.10
N ARG A 39 -1.67 -3.73 6.02
CA ARG A 39 -2.36 -4.98 5.64
C ARG A 39 -3.60 -4.72 4.79
N LEU A 40 -4.38 -3.69 5.12
CA LEU A 40 -5.56 -3.31 4.33
C LEU A 40 -5.17 -2.85 2.92
N HIS A 41 -4.13 -2.02 2.79
CA HIS A 41 -3.62 -1.61 1.49
C HIS A 41 -3.10 -2.78 0.66
N LEU A 42 -2.33 -3.68 1.27
CA LEU A 42 -1.81 -4.87 0.59
C LEU A 42 -2.95 -5.78 0.11
N HIS A 43 -3.96 -6.01 0.95
CA HIS A 43 -5.12 -6.82 0.59
C HIS A 43 -5.87 -6.22 -0.62
N ARG A 44 -6.08 -4.89 -0.64
CA ARG A 44 -6.71 -4.20 -1.79
C ARG A 44 -5.85 -4.30 -3.04
N GLY A 45 -4.54 -4.05 -2.93
CA GLY A 45 -3.59 -4.16 -4.04
C GLY A 45 -3.55 -5.55 -4.66
N ILE A 46 -3.48 -6.59 -3.84
CA ILE A 46 -3.57 -7.99 -4.30
C ILE A 46 -4.92 -8.25 -4.96
N GLY A 47 -6.01 -7.77 -4.36
CA GLY A 47 -7.36 -7.92 -4.92
C GLY A 47 -7.48 -7.33 -6.33
N TYR A 48 -6.86 -6.17 -6.59
CA TYR A 48 -6.79 -5.62 -7.93
C TYR A 48 -5.97 -6.51 -8.87
N LEU A 49 -4.73 -6.84 -8.50
CA LEU A 49 -3.80 -7.60 -9.35
C LEU A 49 -4.27 -9.03 -9.65
N ALA A 50 -4.88 -9.70 -8.68
CA ALA A 50 -5.33 -11.09 -8.81
C ALA A 50 -6.80 -11.21 -9.26
N GLY A 51 -7.60 -10.15 -9.09
CA GLY A 51 -9.03 -10.16 -9.39
C GLY A 51 -9.36 -9.82 -10.84
N ASP A 52 -8.50 -9.09 -11.54
CA ASP A 52 -8.72 -8.72 -12.95
C ASP A 52 -7.65 -9.37 -13.86
N PRO A 53 -8.02 -10.36 -14.70
CA PRO A 53 -7.08 -11.03 -15.61
C PRO A 53 -6.53 -10.11 -16.72
N ASN A 54 -7.06 -8.90 -16.86
CA ASN A 54 -6.58 -7.91 -17.81
C ASN A 54 -5.44 -7.06 -17.25
N ILE A 55 -5.23 -7.02 -15.93
CA ILE A 55 -4.08 -6.34 -15.33
C ILE A 55 -2.85 -7.24 -15.48
N LYS A 56 -2.03 -6.94 -16.49
CA LYS A 56 -0.83 -7.73 -16.82
C LYS A 56 0.45 -6.97 -16.56
N LYS A 57 0.37 -5.64 -16.47
CA LYS A 57 1.50 -4.74 -16.25
C LYS A 57 1.10 -3.56 -15.36
N LEU A 58 2.10 -2.79 -14.94
CA LEU A 58 1.90 -1.65 -14.04
C LEU A 58 1.02 -0.57 -14.67
N GLU A 59 1.14 -0.36 -15.98
CA GLU A 59 0.37 0.63 -16.71
C GLU A 59 -1.14 0.35 -16.63
N ASP A 60 -1.53 -0.91 -16.81
CA ASP A 60 -2.92 -1.37 -16.68
C ASP A 60 -3.50 -1.06 -15.29
N PHE A 61 -2.64 -1.11 -14.25
CA PHE A 61 -3.04 -0.80 -12.89
C PHE A 61 -3.19 0.71 -12.63
N ILE A 62 -2.34 1.53 -13.23
CA ILE A 62 -2.39 3.00 -13.08
C ILE A 62 -3.74 3.52 -13.61
N GLU A 63 -4.21 3.01 -14.75
CA GLU A 63 -5.48 3.42 -15.38
C GLU A 63 -6.70 3.24 -14.46
N LEU A 64 -6.66 2.29 -13.52
CA LEU A 64 -7.75 2.05 -12.56
C LEU A 64 -7.84 3.07 -11.43
N THR A 65 -6.76 3.83 -11.20
CA THR A 65 -6.63 4.73 -10.05
C THR A 65 -6.81 6.22 -10.41
N THR A 66 -6.91 6.55 -11.70
CA THR A 66 -7.03 7.91 -12.23
C THR A 66 -8.46 8.38 -12.52
N LEU A 67 -9.47 7.85 -11.82
CA LEU A 67 -10.87 8.32 -11.92
C LEU A 67 -11.19 9.43 -10.92
#